data_AF-R7YTB9-F1
#
_entry.id   AF-R7YTB9-F1
#
_cell.length_a   1.000
_cell.length_b   1.000
_cell.length_c   1.000
_cell.angle_alpha   90.00
_cell.angle_beta   90.00
_cell.angle_gamma   90.00
#
_symmetry.space_group_name_H-M   'P 1'
#
loop_
_entity.id
_entity.type
_entity.pdbx_description
1 polymer ?
#
loop_
_entity_poly.entity_id
_entity_poly.type
_entity_poly.pdbx_seq_one_letter_code
_entity_poly.pdbx_strand_id
1 'polypeptide(L)'
;MAPEQNARGPHRMRDPIHSRPPPTHEDTACEGEAMEGTAEGSDAPPQGKAGPVPVDSYCIGADRHEDELFDKIASQIEGVPEAQFTARPDQTPTGDAPPKDAGELQAEDEGDEEALDTTKLSARDATAKRYIDTLNSEGYLELVDMLLAEELQKSNFLNQAASLMVRSAGFEILASTNTRVLTAILKGNLALEVKRNPETAKAVNRMARRMQHQPTIYQNILVDSQGLSPTPTELRAVIVRLREYVGRTDSDFALRVDRVKGRKRVSAEKVKSGRRKYLVLAAHSDVVLRFCENLSRRLDAFPQSQADQPLEAPLVEYGFASNAAVRLQQHKSHNRSNYLMNLTEAVRLLMFKERYAIRQHIVYLVFRKPQCVVAEILFTRLGCGYIEHGGGFSHHPAGQSNSRCYDKEGFRWNLYLEYAWTSSPFKHNAEKDLERVTEATERYNRENVALRAELEVIERESTARRIRDEAEFQRLEAELPGLIEERDALLQEKEALLKELEDRELQELAADHVALLEDLYILKEACRLGEEYRELVDAHNAKIAGGSGEGPG
;
A
#
# COMPACT_ATOMS: atom_id res chain seq x y z
N MET A 1 56.67 24.56 -5.71
CA MET A 1 56.18 23.75 -4.57
C MET A 1 54.75 23.34 -4.93
N ALA A 2 54.62 22.35 -5.80
CA ALA A 2 54.45 20.92 -5.51
C ALA A 2 52.95 20.55 -5.45
N PRO A 3 52.43 19.84 -6.47
CA PRO A 3 51.12 19.21 -6.50
C PRO A 3 51.23 17.68 -6.35
N GLU A 4 50.28 17.03 -5.67
CA GLU A 4 50.12 15.57 -5.63
C GLU A 4 48.61 15.25 -5.67
N GLN A 5 48.04 14.60 -6.68
CA GLN A 5 48.22 13.25 -7.26
C GLN A 5 47.05 12.32 -6.87
N ASN A 6 46.25 12.01 -7.91
CA ASN A 6 45.56 10.75 -8.22
C ASN A 6 45.70 9.57 -7.25
N ALA A 7 44.57 8.91 -6.95
CA ALA A 7 44.49 7.44 -6.94
C ALA A 7 43.06 6.95 -7.25
N ARG A 8 42.94 6.25 -8.38
CA ARG A 8 41.84 5.35 -8.76
C ARG A 8 42.03 3.99 -8.07
N GLY A 9 40.94 3.30 -7.78
CA GLY A 9 40.94 1.86 -7.50
C GLY A 9 39.52 1.31 -7.31
N PRO A 10 39.05 0.33 -8.13
CA PRO A 10 37.68 -0.19 -8.08
C PRO A 10 37.60 -1.49 -7.26
N HIS A 11 36.62 -1.59 -6.35
CA HIS A 11 36.23 -2.88 -5.75
C HIS A 11 34.88 -3.34 -6.30
N ARG A 12 34.94 -4.31 -7.22
CA ARG A 12 33.87 -5.27 -7.49
C ARG A 12 33.86 -6.30 -6.36
N MET A 13 32.77 -6.42 -5.63
CA MET A 13 32.39 -7.62 -4.90
C MET A 13 31.07 -8.11 -5.50
N ARG A 14 31.08 -9.37 -5.94
CA ARG A 14 29.92 -10.10 -6.44
C ARG A 14 29.16 -10.63 -5.22
N ASP A 15 27.88 -10.28 -5.08
CA ASP A 15 26.99 -10.97 -4.15
C ASP A 15 26.48 -12.27 -4.79
N PRO A 16 26.40 -13.38 -4.03
CA PRO A 16 25.86 -14.63 -4.53
C PRO A 16 24.34 -14.66 -4.51
N ILE A 17 23.79 -15.14 -5.62
CA ILE A 17 22.40 -15.50 -5.84
C ILE A 17 22.00 -16.60 -4.85
N HIS A 18 21.14 -16.28 -3.88
CA HIS A 18 20.42 -17.28 -3.09
C HIS A 18 19.16 -17.71 -3.84
N SER A 19 19.24 -18.89 -4.46
CA SER A 19 18.10 -19.65 -4.98
C SER A 19 17.26 -20.19 -3.81
N ARG A 20 16.00 -19.74 -3.72
CA ARG A 20 14.97 -20.36 -2.87
C ARG A 20 14.42 -21.62 -3.56
N PRO A 21 14.24 -22.75 -2.86
CA PRO A 21 13.43 -23.85 -3.36
C PRO A 21 11.93 -23.57 -3.15
N PRO A 22 11.03 -24.21 -3.94
CA PRO A 22 9.59 -24.03 -3.84
C PRO A 22 9.02 -24.77 -2.61
N PRO A 23 7.84 -24.36 -2.09
CA PRO A 23 7.19 -25.03 -0.98
C PRO A 23 6.53 -26.33 -1.46
N THR A 24 6.88 -27.44 -0.81
CA THR A 24 6.15 -28.70 -0.89
C THR A 24 4.91 -28.64 0.00
N HIS A 25 3.75 -28.91 -0.60
CA HIS A 25 2.53 -29.27 0.09
C HIS A 25 2.72 -30.65 0.75
N GLU A 26 2.52 -30.73 2.06
CA GLU A 26 2.27 -32.00 2.74
C GLU A 26 0.95 -31.91 3.50
N ASP A 27 0.01 -32.72 3.02
CA ASP A 27 -1.21 -33.14 3.68
C ASP A 27 -0.88 -33.80 5.02
N THR A 28 -1.58 -33.40 6.08
CA THR A 28 -1.67 -34.20 7.30
C THR A 28 -3.15 -34.40 7.63
N ALA A 29 -3.66 -35.53 7.15
CA ALA A 29 -4.83 -36.18 7.70
C ALA A 29 -4.54 -36.59 9.15
N CYS A 30 -5.43 -36.21 10.06
CA CYS A 30 -5.50 -36.77 11.41
C CYS A 30 -6.84 -37.49 11.54
N GLU A 31 -6.77 -38.80 11.34
CA GLU A 31 -7.73 -39.76 11.86
C GLU A 31 -7.58 -39.84 13.38
N GLY A 32 -8.69 -39.93 14.10
CA GLY A 32 -8.71 -39.93 15.56
C GLY A 32 -10.08 -40.32 16.10
N GLU A 33 -10.41 -41.59 15.85
CA GLU A 33 -11.23 -42.54 16.62
C GLU A 33 -12.36 -42.09 17.56
N ALA A 34 -13.46 -42.83 17.40
CA ALA A 34 -14.66 -42.84 18.20
C ALA A 34 -14.41 -43.37 19.63
N MET A 35 -15.16 -42.82 20.59
CA MET A 35 -15.60 -43.59 21.74
C MET A 35 -17.10 -43.37 21.97
N GLU A 36 -17.82 -44.49 21.88
CA GLU A 36 -19.18 -44.70 22.35
C GLU A 36 -19.24 -44.59 23.88
N GLY A 37 -20.37 -44.08 24.38
CA GLY A 37 -20.67 -44.02 25.80
C GLY A 37 -22.13 -43.66 26.03
N THR A 38 -22.99 -44.67 25.93
CA THR A 38 -24.40 -44.66 26.31
C THR A 38 -24.58 -44.65 27.83
N ALA A 39 -25.52 -43.87 28.35
CA ALA A 39 -26.32 -44.21 29.54
C ALA A 39 -27.56 -43.31 29.66
N GLU A 40 -28.70 -43.98 29.84
CA GLU A 40 -30.07 -43.47 29.92
C GLU A 40 -30.49 -43.04 31.34
N GLY A 41 -31.61 -42.31 31.42
CA GLY A 41 -32.52 -42.22 32.57
C GLY A 41 -32.41 -40.91 33.38
N SER A 42 -33.47 -40.23 33.82
CA SER A 42 -34.92 -40.46 33.81
C SER A 42 -35.63 -39.20 34.40
N ASP A 43 -36.88 -38.97 33.99
CA ASP A 43 -38.01 -38.37 34.74
C ASP A 43 -38.03 -36.89 35.20
N ALA A 44 -38.78 -36.09 34.41
CA ALA A 44 -40.02 -35.33 34.73
C ALA A 44 -40.13 -34.31 35.93
N PRO A 45 -41.08 -33.33 35.85
CA PRO A 45 -40.84 -31.93 36.23
C PRO A 45 -41.57 -31.45 37.51
N PRO A 46 -41.49 -30.15 37.85
CA PRO A 46 -42.71 -29.36 37.72
C PRO A 46 -42.58 -27.91 37.21
N GLN A 47 -43.76 -27.47 36.79
CA GLN A 47 -44.21 -26.20 36.23
C GLN A 47 -43.82 -24.94 37.05
N GLY A 48 -43.47 -23.88 36.33
CA GLY A 48 -43.42 -22.51 36.84
C GLY A 48 -43.56 -21.50 35.70
N LYS A 49 -44.78 -21.02 35.47
CA LYS A 49 -45.12 -20.01 34.45
C LYS A 49 -44.50 -18.66 34.81
N ALA A 50 -43.58 -18.18 33.98
CA ALA A 50 -43.24 -16.77 33.85
C ALA A 50 -43.21 -16.43 32.36
N GLY A 51 -44.18 -15.63 31.91
CA GLY A 51 -44.31 -15.26 30.50
C GLY A 51 -43.11 -14.44 30.02
N PRO A 52 -42.69 -14.59 28.75
CA PRO A 52 -41.64 -13.76 28.19
C PRO A 52 -42.16 -12.34 27.97
N VAL A 53 -41.49 -11.38 28.60
CA VAL A 53 -41.57 -9.97 28.22
C VAL A 53 -40.95 -9.83 26.82
N PRO A 54 -41.60 -9.17 25.85
CA PRO A 54 -41.04 -8.99 24.53
C PRO A 54 -39.81 -8.09 24.64
N VAL A 55 -38.64 -8.68 24.35
CA VAL A 55 -37.42 -7.92 24.12
C VAL A 55 -37.43 -7.60 22.63
N ASP A 56 -37.65 -6.33 22.28
CA ASP A 56 -37.53 -5.86 20.90
C ASP A 56 -36.17 -6.25 20.33
N SER A 57 -36.20 -7.28 19.48
CA SER A 57 -35.11 -7.77 18.67
C SER A 57 -34.98 -6.88 17.44
N TYR A 58 -34.23 -5.79 17.57
CA TYR A 58 -33.59 -5.13 16.43
C TYR A 58 -32.09 -5.33 16.58
N CYS A 59 -31.54 -6.25 15.79
CA CYS A 59 -30.13 -6.43 15.37
C CYS A 59 -29.81 -7.89 15.01
N ILE A 60 -30.73 -8.65 14.40
CA ILE A 60 -30.41 -9.96 13.82
C ILE A 60 -31.13 -10.05 12.47
N GLY A 61 -30.33 -10.08 11.40
CA GLY A 61 -30.77 -10.13 10.00
C GLY A 61 -29.99 -9.17 9.10
N ALA A 62 -28.66 -9.18 9.15
CA ALA A 62 -27.83 -8.38 8.22
C ALA A 62 -27.55 -9.14 6.91
N ASP A 63 -27.24 -10.43 6.99
CA ASP A 63 -26.63 -11.14 5.84
C ASP A 63 -27.57 -11.48 4.67
N ARG A 64 -28.90 -11.32 4.80
CA ARG A 64 -29.87 -11.48 3.67
C ARG A 64 -30.59 -10.20 3.27
N HIS A 65 -30.48 -9.13 4.08
CA HIS A 65 -31.08 -7.83 3.75
C HIS A 65 -30.10 -6.90 3.02
N GLU A 66 -28.83 -7.28 2.95
CA GLU A 66 -27.78 -6.52 2.27
C GLU A 66 -28.03 -6.49 0.76
N ASP A 67 -28.15 -7.64 0.09
CA ASP A 67 -28.37 -7.72 -1.37
C ASP A 67 -29.67 -7.01 -1.82
N GLU A 68 -30.77 -7.17 -1.07
CA GLU A 68 -32.04 -6.49 -1.36
C GLU A 68 -31.96 -4.97 -1.14
N LEU A 69 -31.19 -4.50 -0.16
CA LEU A 69 -30.96 -3.07 0.05
C LEU A 69 -30.09 -2.48 -1.06
N PHE A 70 -29.13 -3.24 -1.60
CA PHE A 70 -28.32 -2.82 -2.74
C PHE A 70 -29.10 -2.75 -4.04
N ASP A 71 -29.91 -3.76 -4.35
CA ASP A 71 -30.80 -3.72 -5.51
C ASP A 71 -31.82 -2.58 -5.37
N LYS A 72 -32.25 -2.27 -4.14
CA LYS A 72 -33.14 -1.13 -3.86
C LYS A 72 -32.43 0.22 -3.96
N ILE A 73 -31.18 0.34 -3.52
CA ILE A 73 -30.38 1.57 -3.66
C ILE A 73 -30.02 1.77 -5.14
N ALA A 74 -29.53 0.75 -5.83
CA ALA A 74 -29.23 0.78 -7.26
C ALA A 74 -30.47 1.09 -8.10
N SER A 75 -31.62 0.44 -7.86
CA SER A 75 -32.86 0.73 -8.59
C SER A 75 -33.49 2.08 -8.27
N GLN A 76 -33.38 2.57 -7.02
CA GLN A 76 -33.81 3.93 -6.66
C GLN A 76 -32.88 5.00 -7.23
N ILE A 77 -31.63 4.65 -7.55
CA ILE A 77 -30.63 5.52 -8.15
C ILE A 77 -30.75 5.53 -9.69
N GLU A 78 -30.96 4.39 -10.33
CA GLU A 78 -31.17 4.25 -11.78
C GLU A 78 -32.51 4.84 -12.24
N GLY A 79 -33.49 4.94 -11.34
CA GLY A 79 -34.81 5.51 -11.62
C GLY A 79 -34.89 7.04 -11.62
N VAL A 80 -33.78 7.77 -11.42
CA VAL A 80 -33.76 9.24 -11.48
C VAL A 80 -33.31 9.67 -12.87
N PRO A 81 -34.19 10.20 -13.74
CA PRO A 81 -33.78 10.66 -15.06
C PRO A 81 -32.76 11.79 -14.93
N GLU A 82 -31.63 11.65 -15.62
CA GLU A 82 -30.55 12.66 -15.71
C GLU A 82 -31.09 14.06 -16.10
N ALA A 83 -32.23 14.10 -16.81
CA ALA A 83 -32.96 15.30 -17.22
C ALA A 83 -33.59 16.11 -16.07
N GLN A 84 -33.67 15.60 -14.82
CA GLN A 84 -34.15 16.39 -13.68
C GLN A 84 -33.07 17.27 -13.03
N PHE A 85 -31.80 17.12 -13.43
CA PHE A 85 -30.69 17.89 -12.86
C PHE A 85 -30.34 19.16 -13.66
N THR A 86 -30.96 19.39 -14.82
CA THR A 86 -30.79 20.60 -15.64
C THR A 86 -31.92 21.62 -15.44
N ALA A 87 -32.48 21.72 -14.24
CA ALA A 87 -33.48 22.74 -13.95
C ALA A 87 -32.84 24.14 -14.07
N ARG A 88 -33.30 24.93 -15.06
CA ARG A 88 -32.99 26.35 -15.17
C ARG A 88 -33.47 27.09 -13.91
N PRO A 89 -32.71 28.06 -13.38
CA PRO A 89 -33.04 28.77 -12.14
C PRO A 89 -34.30 29.68 -12.20
N ASP A 90 -35.12 29.60 -13.25
CA ASP A 90 -36.21 30.53 -13.53
C ASP A 90 -37.63 29.95 -13.34
N GLN A 91 -37.77 28.76 -12.74
CA GLN A 91 -39.09 28.20 -12.43
C GLN A 91 -39.37 28.21 -10.94
N THR A 92 -39.99 29.29 -10.46
CA THR A 92 -40.58 29.36 -9.12
C THR A 92 -41.78 28.39 -9.03
N PRO A 93 -41.82 27.44 -8.09
CA PRO A 93 -42.98 26.58 -7.89
C PRO A 93 -44.09 27.38 -7.22
N THR A 94 -45.23 27.47 -7.90
CA THR A 94 -46.48 27.97 -7.33
C THR A 94 -47.17 26.87 -6.56
N GLY A 95 -47.37 27.08 -5.25
CA GLY A 95 -48.38 26.36 -4.47
C GLY A 95 -47.83 25.44 -3.38
N ASP A 96 -47.40 26.04 -2.27
CA ASP A 96 -47.81 25.67 -0.91
C ASP A 96 -47.13 26.64 0.05
N ALA A 97 -47.91 27.29 0.92
CA ALA A 97 -47.37 28.27 1.86
C ALA A 97 -46.37 27.57 2.80
N PRO A 98 -45.12 28.05 2.92
CA PRO A 98 -44.13 27.42 3.77
C PRO A 98 -44.59 27.45 5.25
N PRO A 99 -44.30 26.40 6.03
CA PRO A 99 -44.64 26.37 7.45
C PRO A 99 -44.04 27.59 8.16
N LYS A 100 -44.90 28.35 8.87
CA LYS A 100 -44.60 29.65 9.51
C LYS A 100 -43.52 29.61 10.62
N ASP A 101 -43.04 28.43 11.00
CA ASP A 101 -42.00 28.22 12.02
C ASP A 101 -40.62 27.88 11.44
N ALA A 102 -40.44 27.91 10.11
CA ALA A 102 -39.12 27.86 9.52
C ALA A 102 -38.45 29.22 9.73
N GLY A 103 -37.87 29.43 10.91
CA GLY A 103 -37.12 30.63 11.27
C GLY A 103 -36.26 31.06 10.09
N GLU A 104 -36.44 32.31 9.66
CA GLU A 104 -35.73 32.89 8.52
C GLU A 104 -34.25 32.52 8.61
N LEU A 105 -33.80 31.69 7.67
CA LEU A 105 -32.39 31.43 7.46
C LEU A 105 -31.81 32.71 6.88
N GLN A 106 -31.53 33.69 7.75
CA GLN A 106 -30.84 34.90 7.37
C GLN A 106 -29.48 34.49 6.80
N ALA A 107 -29.16 35.00 5.61
CA ALA A 107 -27.86 34.84 5.01
C ALA A 107 -26.82 35.44 5.98
N GLU A 108 -26.11 34.58 6.69
CA GLU A 108 -25.01 35.02 7.56
C GLU A 108 -23.86 35.44 6.66
N ASP A 109 -23.41 36.70 6.79
CA ASP A 109 -22.31 37.29 6.03
C ASP A 109 -21.07 36.38 6.06
N GLU A 110 -20.76 35.80 4.90
CA GLU A 110 -19.61 34.95 4.71
C GLU A 110 -18.39 35.84 4.59
N GLY A 111 -17.76 36.16 5.72
CA GLY A 111 -16.41 36.71 5.67
C GLY A 111 -15.56 35.84 4.76
N ASP A 112 -14.94 36.46 3.76
CA ASP A 112 -14.26 35.83 2.61
C ASP A 112 -13.52 34.54 3.03
N GLU A 113 -14.12 33.38 2.74
CA GLU A 113 -13.50 32.10 3.07
C GLU A 113 -12.40 31.84 2.05
N GLU A 114 -11.15 31.94 2.50
CA GLU A 114 -9.99 31.59 1.68
C GLU A 114 -10.08 30.13 1.22
N ALA A 115 -9.75 29.89 -0.04
CA ALA A 115 -9.57 28.54 -0.57
C ALA A 115 -8.58 27.74 0.26
N LEU A 116 -8.71 26.42 0.16
CA LEU A 116 -7.76 25.49 0.74
C LEU A 116 -6.34 25.75 0.22
N ASP A 117 -5.56 26.47 1.03
CA ASP A 117 -4.12 26.63 0.85
C ASP A 117 -3.43 25.39 1.39
N THR A 118 -3.25 24.44 0.49
CA THR A 118 -2.70 23.15 0.85
C THR A 118 -1.20 23.18 1.11
N THR A 119 -0.50 24.27 0.74
CA THR A 119 0.94 24.43 0.98
C THR A 119 1.27 24.62 2.47
N LYS A 120 0.26 25.02 3.27
CA LYS A 120 0.36 25.20 4.72
C LYS A 120 0.03 23.92 5.51
N LEU A 121 -0.17 22.79 4.85
CA LEU A 121 -0.49 21.52 5.49
C LEU A 121 0.78 20.81 5.93
N SER A 122 0.90 20.57 7.24
CA SER A 122 1.88 19.66 7.81
C SER A 122 1.21 18.31 8.09
N ALA A 123 1.79 17.24 7.57
CA ALA A 123 1.29 15.90 7.80
C ALA A 123 1.65 15.37 9.21
N ARG A 124 0.68 14.75 9.88
CA ARG A 124 0.86 14.12 11.20
C ARG A 124 1.53 12.74 11.14
N ASP A 125 1.38 12.06 10.01
CA ASP A 125 1.91 10.72 9.76
C ASP A 125 2.06 10.50 8.24
N ALA A 126 2.65 9.37 7.85
CA ALA A 126 2.89 9.05 6.44
C ALA A 126 1.60 8.91 5.62
N THR A 127 0.51 8.45 6.23
CA THR A 127 -0.78 8.28 5.55
C THR A 127 -1.43 9.64 5.27
N ALA A 128 -1.50 10.51 6.29
CA ALA A 128 -1.95 11.88 6.14
C ALA A 128 -1.06 12.64 5.15
N LYS A 129 0.26 12.38 5.16
CA LYS A 129 1.17 12.97 4.18
C LYS A 129 0.79 12.57 2.77
N ARG A 130 0.54 11.28 2.53
CA ARG A 130 0.09 10.81 1.21
C ARG A 130 -1.22 11.49 0.78
N TYR A 131 -2.19 11.61 1.67
CA TYR A 131 -3.46 12.30 1.36
C TYR A 131 -3.25 13.78 1.02
N ILE A 132 -2.42 14.48 1.79
CA ILE A 132 -2.07 15.88 1.54
C ILE A 132 -1.32 16.00 0.22
N ASP A 133 -0.32 15.15 -0.01
CA ASP A 133 0.47 15.17 -1.24
C ASP A 133 -0.43 14.98 -2.48
N THR A 134 -1.30 13.96 -2.48
CA THR A 134 -2.26 13.72 -3.58
C THR A 134 -3.21 14.88 -3.77
N LEU A 135 -3.74 15.45 -2.67
CA LEU A 135 -4.59 16.63 -2.77
C LEU A 135 -3.86 17.83 -3.41
N ASN A 136 -2.56 17.95 -3.16
CA ASN A 136 -1.73 19.04 -3.66
C ASN A 136 -1.31 18.84 -5.11
N SER A 137 -0.94 17.62 -5.47
CA SER A 137 -0.41 17.28 -6.79
C SER A 137 -1.50 17.05 -7.83
N GLU A 138 -2.61 16.46 -7.41
CA GLU A 138 -3.58 15.82 -8.31
C GLU A 138 -5.04 16.28 -8.09
N GLY A 139 -5.36 16.84 -6.91
CA GLY A 139 -6.67 17.43 -6.62
C GLY A 139 -7.65 16.50 -5.88
N TYR A 140 -8.91 16.93 -5.78
CA TYR A 140 -9.91 16.25 -4.95
C TYR A 140 -10.30 14.88 -5.48
N LEU A 141 -10.44 14.71 -6.80
CA LEU A 141 -10.90 13.45 -7.39
C LEU A 141 -9.91 12.31 -7.15
N GLU A 142 -8.61 12.54 -7.31
CA GLU A 142 -7.60 11.51 -7.05
C GLU A 142 -7.47 11.17 -5.56
N LEU A 143 -7.64 12.16 -4.67
CA LEU A 143 -7.75 11.87 -3.24
C LEU A 143 -8.98 10.99 -2.94
N VAL A 144 -10.12 11.27 -3.56
CA VAL A 144 -11.33 10.44 -3.41
C VAL A 144 -11.07 9.02 -3.91
N ASP A 145 -10.50 8.86 -5.10
CA ASP A 145 -10.20 7.54 -5.67
C ASP A 145 -9.24 6.74 -4.78
N MET A 146 -8.22 7.38 -4.23
CA MET A 146 -7.31 6.77 -3.26
C MET A 146 -8.06 6.26 -2.02
N LEU A 147 -8.90 7.10 -1.40
CA LEU A 147 -9.64 6.74 -0.20
C LEU A 147 -10.65 5.62 -0.46
N LEU A 148 -11.29 5.62 -1.63
CA LEU A 148 -12.23 4.58 -2.04
C LEU A 148 -11.54 3.26 -2.37
N ALA A 149 -10.38 3.29 -3.04
CA ALA A 149 -9.61 2.09 -3.31
C ALA A 149 -9.20 1.37 -2.01
N GLU A 150 -8.81 2.14 -0.97
CA GLU A 150 -8.53 1.60 0.35
C GLU A 150 -9.76 1.04 1.07
N GLU A 151 -10.96 1.55 0.80
CA GLU A 151 -12.22 1.05 1.37
C GLU A 151 -12.72 -0.19 0.64
N LEU A 152 -12.60 -0.22 -0.69
CA LEU A 152 -12.92 -1.36 -1.56
C LEU A 152 -12.14 -2.62 -1.19
N GLN A 153 -10.87 -2.47 -0.79
CA GLN A 153 -10.09 -3.61 -0.30
C GLN A 153 -10.66 -4.26 0.97
N LYS A 154 -11.51 -3.55 1.73
CA LYS A 154 -12.10 -4.04 2.97
C LYS A 154 -13.55 -4.48 2.84
N SER A 155 -14.27 -4.06 1.80
CA SER A 155 -15.68 -4.36 1.64
C SER A 155 -16.07 -4.51 0.17
N ASN A 156 -16.93 -5.49 -0.12
CA ASN A 156 -17.58 -5.63 -1.43
C ASN A 156 -18.70 -4.58 -1.65
N PHE A 157 -18.81 -3.59 -0.76
CA PHE A 157 -19.93 -2.65 -0.67
C PHE A 157 -20.05 -1.71 -1.89
N LEU A 158 -18.94 -1.42 -2.56
CA LEU A 158 -18.92 -0.51 -3.71
C LEU A 158 -18.67 -1.32 -4.99
N ASN A 159 -19.70 -1.49 -5.82
CA ASN A 159 -19.53 -2.05 -7.16
C ASN A 159 -18.97 -0.98 -8.15
N GLN A 160 -18.48 -1.39 -9.32
CA GLN A 160 -17.87 -0.47 -10.29
C GLN A 160 -18.82 0.61 -10.82
N ALA A 161 -20.12 0.30 -11.02
CA ALA A 161 -21.10 1.28 -11.50
C ALA A 161 -21.40 2.36 -10.45
N ALA A 162 -21.42 2.01 -9.16
CA ALA A 162 -21.51 2.97 -8.07
C ALA A 162 -20.29 3.90 -7.99
N SER A 163 -19.15 3.50 -8.56
CA SER A 163 -17.89 4.25 -8.47
C SER A 163 -17.99 5.67 -9.00
N LEU A 164 -18.62 5.91 -10.15
CA LEU A 164 -18.73 7.28 -10.73
C LEU A 164 -19.57 8.21 -9.85
N MET A 165 -20.69 7.72 -9.32
CA MET A 165 -21.55 8.53 -8.45
C MET A 165 -20.89 8.79 -7.10
N VAL A 166 -20.19 7.78 -6.56
CA VAL A 166 -19.44 7.90 -5.31
C VAL A 166 -18.28 8.89 -5.49
N ARG A 167 -17.60 8.85 -6.64
CA ARG A 167 -16.53 9.78 -7.00
C ARG A 167 -17.03 11.22 -7.11
N SER A 168 -18.14 11.43 -7.82
CA SER A 168 -18.79 12.75 -7.93
C SER A 168 -19.25 13.27 -6.57
N ALA A 169 -19.91 12.44 -5.76
CA ALA A 169 -20.31 12.80 -4.41
C ALA A 169 -19.09 13.12 -3.52
N GLY A 170 -18.00 12.36 -3.66
CA GLY A 170 -16.76 12.60 -2.92
C GLY A 170 -16.13 13.94 -3.25
N PHE A 171 -16.06 14.30 -4.54
CA PHE A 171 -15.62 15.62 -4.97
C PHE A 171 -16.49 16.72 -4.35
N GLU A 172 -17.81 16.59 -4.45
CA GLU A 172 -18.74 17.55 -3.86
C GLU A 172 -18.54 17.71 -2.36
N ILE A 173 -18.35 16.61 -1.63
CA ILE A 173 -18.08 16.60 -0.19
C ILE A 173 -16.80 17.37 0.12
N LEU A 174 -15.69 17.06 -0.55
CA LEU A 174 -14.41 17.72 -0.26
C LEU A 174 -14.44 19.20 -0.61
N ALA A 175 -14.98 19.56 -1.78
CA ALA A 175 -15.04 20.95 -2.22
C ALA A 175 -15.95 21.81 -1.32
N SER A 176 -17.06 21.27 -0.83
CA SER A 176 -18.02 22.01 0.02
C SER A 176 -17.71 21.95 1.52
N THR A 177 -16.74 21.13 1.95
CA THR A 177 -16.30 21.11 3.34
C THR A 177 -15.57 22.41 3.65
N ASN A 178 -15.90 23.03 4.78
CA ASN A 178 -15.19 24.22 5.25
C ASN A 178 -13.68 23.98 5.26
N THR A 179 -12.93 24.86 4.60
CA THR A 179 -11.51 24.69 4.30
C THR A 179 -10.68 24.48 5.57
N ARG A 180 -11.00 25.23 6.63
CA ARG A 180 -10.29 25.17 7.92
C ARG A 180 -10.60 23.87 8.67
N VAL A 181 -11.83 23.39 8.55
CA VAL A 181 -12.24 22.11 9.14
C VAL A 181 -11.58 20.94 8.43
N LEU A 182 -11.57 20.92 7.09
CA LEU A 182 -10.89 19.89 6.30
C LEU A 182 -9.38 19.87 6.62
N THR A 183 -8.75 21.05 6.64
CA THR A 183 -7.35 21.21 7.06
C THR A 183 -7.08 20.63 8.44
N ALA A 184 -7.93 20.96 9.42
CA ALA A 184 -7.77 20.50 10.79
C ALA A 184 -7.96 18.97 10.92
N ILE A 185 -8.79 18.37 10.09
CA ILE A 185 -8.96 16.91 9.99
C ILE A 185 -7.71 16.25 9.40
N LEU A 186 -7.14 16.82 8.33
CA LEU A 186 -5.90 16.34 7.71
C LEU A 186 -4.69 16.46 8.65
N LYS A 187 -4.60 17.57 9.39
CA LYS A 187 -3.61 17.77 10.47
C LYS A 187 -3.87 16.85 11.67
N GLY A 188 -5.13 16.43 11.85
CA GLY A 188 -5.51 15.33 12.71
C GLY A 188 -6.11 15.68 14.07
N ASN A 189 -6.20 16.95 14.43
CA ASN A 189 -6.79 17.36 15.71
C ASN A 189 -7.67 18.60 15.58
N LEU A 190 -8.90 18.38 15.11
CA LEU A 190 -9.91 19.43 14.99
C LEU A 190 -10.21 20.11 16.32
N ALA A 191 -10.22 19.38 17.44
CA ALA A 191 -10.52 19.97 18.74
C ALA A 191 -9.46 20.99 19.18
N LEU A 192 -8.18 20.72 18.93
CA LEU A 192 -7.09 21.65 19.19
C LEU A 192 -7.17 22.88 18.27
N GLU A 193 -7.46 22.69 16.99
CA GLU A 193 -7.61 23.79 16.04
C GLU A 193 -8.80 24.69 16.39
N VAL A 194 -9.94 24.12 16.82
CA VAL A 194 -11.08 24.90 17.35
C VAL A 194 -10.68 25.72 18.58
N LYS A 195 -9.70 25.27 19.38
CA LYS A 195 -9.22 26.00 20.55
C LYS A 195 -8.25 27.13 20.19
N ARG A 196 -7.39 26.91 19.20
CA ARG A 196 -6.31 27.83 18.83
C ARG A 196 -6.73 28.85 17.78
N ASN A 197 -7.67 28.49 16.91
CA ASN A 197 -8.07 29.28 15.76
C ASN A 197 -9.56 29.69 15.89
N PRO A 198 -9.85 30.96 16.23
CA PRO A 198 -11.21 31.47 16.35
C PRO A 198 -12.06 31.26 15.10
N GLU A 199 -11.44 31.30 13.93
CA GLU A 199 -12.13 31.11 12.66
C GLU A 199 -12.58 29.66 12.43
N THR A 200 -11.73 28.69 12.79
CA THR A 200 -12.12 27.27 12.79
C THR A 200 -13.26 27.03 13.77
N ALA A 201 -13.21 27.66 14.96
CA ALA A 201 -14.30 27.59 15.93
C ALA A 201 -15.60 28.18 15.38
N LYS A 202 -15.53 29.35 14.71
CA LYS A 202 -16.67 30.00 14.05
C LYS A 202 -17.28 29.08 12.99
N ALA A 203 -16.47 28.46 12.14
CA ALA A 203 -16.92 27.50 11.12
C ALA A 203 -17.65 26.29 11.73
N VAL A 204 -17.05 25.63 12.73
CA VAL A 204 -17.68 24.47 13.40
C VAL A 204 -18.98 24.87 14.10
N ASN A 205 -19.01 26.03 14.77
CA ASN A 205 -20.21 26.53 15.44
C ASN A 205 -21.33 26.87 14.44
N ARG A 206 -20.99 27.43 13.28
CA ARG A 206 -21.94 27.72 12.20
C ARG A 206 -22.62 26.44 11.72
N MET A 207 -21.84 25.40 11.42
CA MET A 207 -22.40 24.10 11.05
C MET A 207 -23.24 23.48 12.18
N ALA A 208 -22.80 23.63 13.43
CA ALA A 208 -23.53 23.12 14.59
C ALA A 208 -24.93 23.74 14.75
N ARG A 209 -25.15 25.00 14.33
CA ARG A 209 -26.49 25.62 14.34
C ARG A 209 -27.49 24.88 13.45
N ARG A 210 -27.03 24.20 12.39
CA ARG A 210 -27.88 23.49 11.42
C ARG A 210 -28.10 22.02 11.77
N MET A 211 -27.47 21.51 12.83
CA MET A 211 -27.43 20.07 13.17
C MET A 211 -28.82 19.43 13.47
N GLN A 212 -29.84 20.24 13.74
CA GLN A 212 -31.22 19.79 13.97
C GLN A 212 -32.04 19.69 12.68
N HIS A 213 -31.66 20.47 11.66
CA HIS A 213 -32.47 20.71 10.46
C HIS A 213 -31.88 20.11 9.20
N GLN A 214 -30.59 19.78 9.20
CA GLN A 214 -29.88 19.23 8.05
C GLN A 214 -29.13 17.96 8.48
N PRO A 215 -29.09 16.89 7.65
CA PRO A 215 -28.25 15.74 7.93
C PRO A 215 -26.77 16.14 7.96
N THR A 216 -25.99 15.51 8.83
CA THR A 216 -24.60 15.92 9.08
C THR A 216 -23.69 14.73 9.26
N ILE A 217 -22.40 14.95 9.02
CA ILE A 217 -21.33 14.12 9.57
C ILE A 217 -20.79 14.83 10.80
N TYR A 218 -20.65 14.09 11.89
CA TYR A 218 -20.05 14.56 13.13
C TYR A 218 -18.76 13.79 13.41
N GLN A 219 -17.90 14.40 14.24
CA GLN A 219 -16.71 13.79 14.81
C GLN A 219 -16.86 13.76 16.34
N ASN A 220 -16.63 12.60 16.93
CA ASN A 220 -16.34 12.43 18.35
C ASN A 220 -14.82 12.27 18.52
N ILE A 221 -14.19 13.05 19.40
CA ILE A 221 -12.73 13.08 19.57
C ILE A 221 -12.34 13.07 21.05
N LEU A 222 -11.42 12.19 21.44
CA LEU A 222 -10.97 12.03 22.84
C LEU A 222 -9.83 12.99 23.18
N VAL A 223 -10.14 14.09 23.88
CA VAL A 223 -9.17 15.15 24.22
C VAL A 223 -9.48 15.83 25.54
N ASP A 224 -8.55 16.62 26.07
CA ASP A 224 -8.75 17.41 27.28
C ASP A 224 -9.54 18.71 27.06
N SER A 225 -9.51 19.62 28.04
CA SER A 225 -10.15 20.94 27.92
C SER A 225 -9.44 21.89 26.94
N GLN A 226 -8.18 21.61 26.62
CA GLN A 226 -7.33 22.36 25.68
C GLN A 226 -7.30 21.72 24.28
N GLY A 227 -7.96 20.57 24.08
CA GLY A 227 -7.96 19.86 22.81
C GLY A 227 -6.77 18.92 22.63
N LEU A 228 -6.02 18.61 23.68
CA LEU A 228 -4.88 17.70 23.64
C LEU A 228 -5.32 16.25 23.91
N SER A 229 -4.78 15.31 23.13
CA SER A 229 -5.00 13.87 23.35
C SER A 229 -4.39 13.39 24.67
N PRO A 230 -4.89 12.30 25.26
CA PRO A 230 -4.07 11.48 26.15
C PRO A 230 -2.71 11.13 25.52
N THR A 231 -1.69 10.99 26.37
CA THR A 231 -0.33 10.58 25.99
C THR A 231 -0.26 9.08 25.69
N PRO A 232 0.76 8.59 24.94
CA PRO A 232 1.03 7.17 24.81
C PRO A 232 1.09 6.41 26.14
N THR A 233 1.77 6.93 27.16
CA THR A 233 1.85 6.34 28.50
C THR A 233 0.45 6.16 29.11
N GLU A 234 -0.39 7.20 29.07
CA GLU A 234 -1.75 7.16 29.61
C GLU A 234 -2.64 6.18 28.83
N LEU A 235 -2.53 6.14 27.49
CA LEU A 235 -3.29 5.22 26.66
C LEU A 235 -2.89 3.76 26.88
N ARG A 236 -1.61 3.45 27.12
CA ARG A 236 -1.18 2.10 27.54
C ARG A 236 -1.85 1.69 28.85
N ALA A 237 -1.96 2.60 29.80
CA ALA A 237 -2.67 2.34 31.05
C ALA A 237 -4.17 2.08 30.81
N VAL A 238 -4.80 2.82 29.88
CA VAL A 238 -6.19 2.56 29.46
C VAL A 238 -6.34 1.17 28.83
N ILE A 239 -5.41 0.76 27.96
CA ILE A 239 -5.41 -0.57 27.32
C ILE A 239 -5.38 -1.69 28.37
N VAL A 240 -4.53 -1.58 29.40
CA VAL A 240 -4.48 -2.55 30.50
C VAL A 240 -5.86 -2.68 31.16
N ARG A 241 -6.49 -1.55 31.49
CA ARG A 241 -7.82 -1.54 32.11
C ARG A 241 -8.94 -2.03 31.19
N LEU A 242 -8.86 -1.77 29.89
CA LEU A 242 -9.81 -2.34 28.92
C LEU A 242 -9.68 -3.87 28.87
N ARG A 243 -8.46 -4.41 28.85
CA ARG A 243 -8.20 -5.85 28.89
C ARG A 243 -8.69 -6.50 30.19
N GLU A 244 -8.47 -5.88 31.35
CA GLU A 244 -9.03 -6.34 32.64
C GLU A 244 -10.56 -6.38 32.64
N TYR A 245 -11.21 -5.35 32.09
CA TYR A 245 -12.66 -5.28 31.99
C TYR A 245 -13.24 -6.43 31.13
N VAL A 246 -12.57 -6.75 30.02
CA VAL A 246 -12.91 -7.88 29.13
C VAL A 246 -12.63 -9.23 29.81
N GLY A 247 -11.48 -9.39 30.48
CA GLY A 247 -11.03 -10.64 31.09
C GLY A 247 -11.83 -11.10 32.31
N ARG A 248 -12.72 -10.25 32.83
CA ARG A 248 -13.63 -10.53 33.96
C ARG A 248 -12.94 -10.86 35.28
N THR A 249 -11.66 -10.52 35.43
CA THR A 249 -10.86 -10.82 36.62
C THR A 249 -11.19 -9.91 37.81
N ASP A 250 -11.56 -8.65 37.55
CA ASP A 250 -11.94 -7.67 38.58
C ASP A 250 -13.41 -7.23 38.40
N SER A 251 -14.31 -7.84 39.17
CA SER A 251 -15.74 -7.52 39.13
C SER A 251 -16.06 -6.16 39.77
N ASP A 252 -15.26 -5.67 40.71
CA ASP A 252 -15.48 -4.38 41.36
C ASP A 252 -15.07 -3.23 40.44
N PHE A 253 -13.96 -3.38 39.72
CA PHE A 253 -13.60 -2.47 38.63
C PHE A 253 -14.68 -2.45 37.53
N ALA A 254 -15.12 -3.61 37.06
CA ALA A 254 -16.18 -3.69 36.05
C ALA A 254 -17.48 -3.03 36.51
N LEU A 255 -17.88 -3.23 37.76
CA LEU A 255 -19.07 -2.59 38.34
C LEU A 255 -18.93 -1.07 38.39
N ARG A 256 -17.75 -0.54 38.71
CA ARG A 256 -17.47 0.91 38.66
C ARG A 256 -17.58 1.43 37.24
N VAL A 257 -16.98 0.77 36.25
CA VAL A 257 -17.04 1.15 34.83
C VAL A 257 -18.50 1.18 34.34
N ASP A 258 -19.29 0.16 34.67
CA ASP A 258 -20.69 0.05 34.27
C ASP A 258 -21.58 1.16 34.89
N ARG A 259 -21.16 1.75 36.01
CA ARG A 259 -21.88 2.80 36.73
C ARG A 259 -21.49 4.22 36.35
N VAL A 260 -20.41 4.44 35.58
CA VAL A 260 -19.88 5.79 35.27
C VAL A 260 -20.91 6.72 34.62
N LYS A 261 -21.59 6.25 33.56
CA LYS A 261 -22.52 7.05 32.75
C LYS A 261 -23.72 6.21 32.32
N GLY A 262 -24.79 6.87 31.88
CA GLY A 262 -25.96 6.25 31.25
C GLY A 262 -27.00 5.65 32.21
N ARG A 263 -28.20 5.40 31.68
CA ARG A 263 -29.38 4.98 32.47
C ARG A 263 -29.39 3.49 32.81
N LYS A 264 -28.87 2.64 31.91
CA LYS A 264 -28.86 1.18 32.09
C LYS A 264 -27.78 0.80 33.11
N ARG A 265 -28.18 0.55 34.35
CA ARG A 265 -27.32 0.02 35.41
C ARG A 265 -27.36 -1.50 35.40
N VAL A 266 -26.19 -2.13 35.40
CA VAL A 266 -26.06 -3.58 35.63
C VAL A 266 -25.93 -3.78 37.14
N SER A 267 -26.67 -4.74 37.71
CA SER A 267 -26.58 -5.05 39.14
C SER A 267 -25.23 -5.68 39.46
N ALA A 268 -24.75 -5.52 40.70
CA ALA A 268 -23.49 -6.11 41.14
C ALA A 268 -23.46 -7.63 40.91
N GLU A 269 -24.57 -8.31 41.18
CA GLU A 269 -24.71 -9.75 40.95
C GLU A 269 -24.53 -10.14 39.48
N LYS A 270 -25.13 -9.39 38.56
CA LYS A 270 -24.95 -9.63 37.12
C LYS A 270 -23.52 -9.37 36.67
N VAL A 271 -22.83 -8.39 37.25
CA VAL A 271 -21.42 -8.14 36.95
C VAL A 271 -20.54 -9.29 37.45
N LYS A 272 -20.80 -9.79 38.68
CA LYS A 272 -20.10 -10.96 39.24
C LYS A 272 -20.32 -12.22 38.39
N SER A 273 -21.51 -12.39 37.82
CA SER A 273 -21.80 -13.49 36.88
C SER A 273 -21.23 -13.26 35.47
N GLY A 274 -20.38 -12.25 35.27
CA GLY A 274 -19.68 -11.99 34.01
C GLY A 274 -20.42 -11.09 33.02
N ARG A 275 -21.61 -10.58 33.34
CA ARG A 275 -22.31 -9.61 32.47
C ARG A 275 -21.58 -8.26 32.51
N ARG A 276 -21.50 -7.61 31.36
CA ARG A 276 -20.82 -6.33 31.18
C ARG A 276 -21.72 -5.39 30.40
N LYS A 277 -21.88 -4.14 30.84
CA LYS A 277 -22.79 -3.18 30.19
C LYS A 277 -22.44 -2.94 28.72
N TYR A 278 -21.15 -2.82 28.43
CA TYR A 278 -20.64 -2.50 27.09
C TYR A 278 -20.36 -3.74 26.22
N LEU A 279 -20.29 -4.94 26.80
CA LEU A 279 -20.02 -6.21 26.09
C LEU A 279 -21.27 -7.09 26.12
N VAL A 280 -22.34 -6.60 25.48
CA VAL A 280 -23.63 -7.31 25.44
C VAL A 280 -23.54 -8.54 24.54
N LEU A 281 -22.83 -8.44 23.42
CA LEU A 281 -22.58 -9.53 22.49
C LEU A 281 -21.18 -10.10 22.72
N ALA A 282 -21.00 -11.40 22.51
CA ALA A 282 -19.69 -12.05 22.68
C ALA A 282 -18.61 -11.40 21.80
N ALA A 283 -18.93 -11.16 20.52
CA ALA A 283 -18.06 -10.52 19.54
C ALA A 283 -17.57 -9.12 19.94
N HIS A 284 -18.26 -8.43 20.86
CA HIS A 284 -17.77 -7.14 21.36
C HIS A 284 -16.43 -7.28 22.08
N SER A 285 -16.21 -8.40 22.79
CA SER A 285 -14.97 -8.67 23.50
C SER A 285 -13.81 -8.75 22.51
N ASP A 286 -13.98 -9.46 21.40
CA ASP A 286 -12.98 -9.62 20.35
C ASP A 286 -12.63 -8.29 19.69
N VAL A 287 -13.64 -7.44 19.43
CA VAL A 287 -13.43 -6.09 18.91
C VAL A 287 -12.62 -5.23 19.89
N VAL A 288 -12.92 -5.26 21.19
CA VAL A 288 -12.15 -4.51 22.20
C VAL A 288 -10.71 -5.00 22.25
N LEU A 289 -10.49 -6.31 22.21
CA LEU A 289 -9.13 -6.89 22.24
C LEU A 289 -8.35 -6.52 20.98
N ARG A 290 -8.97 -6.59 19.79
CA ARG A 290 -8.37 -6.15 18.52
C ARG A 290 -8.05 -4.66 18.53
N PHE A 291 -8.93 -3.82 19.06
CA PHE A 291 -8.66 -2.40 19.26
C PHE A 291 -7.46 -2.18 20.18
N CYS A 292 -7.40 -2.87 21.33
CA CYS A 292 -6.27 -2.78 22.25
C CYS A 292 -4.94 -3.18 21.61
N GLU A 293 -4.96 -4.23 20.79
CA GLU A 293 -3.79 -4.71 20.06
C GLU A 293 -3.29 -3.70 19.02
N ASN A 294 -4.19 -3.23 18.14
CA ASN A 294 -3.82 -2.26 17.12
C ASN A 294 -3.41 -0.91 17.71
N LEU A 295 -4.06 -0.47 18.79
CA LEU A 295 -3.63 0.73 19.51
C LEU A 295 -2.26 0.52 20.16
N SER A 296 -1.99 -0.64 20.79
CA SER A 296 -0.65 -0.93 21.34
C SER A 296 0.43 -0.83 20.26
N ARG A 297 0.21 -1.48 19.10
CA ARG A 297 1.14 -1.43 17.96
C ARG A 297 1.40 0.00 17.48
N ARG A 298 0.34 0.82 17.39
CA ARG A 298 0.47 2.25 17.06
C ARG A 298 1.33 2.98 18.09
N LEU A 299 1.10 2.75 19.38
CA LEU A 299 1.86 3.40 20.46
C LEU A 299 3.31 2.92 20.54
N ASP A 300 3.60 1.68 20.15
CA ASP A 300 4.96 1.12 20.09
C ASP A 300 5.82 1.73 18.98
N ALA A 301 5.19 2.29 17.94
CA ALA A 301 5.90 2.98 16.87
C ALA A 301 6.40 4.39 17.27
N PHE A 302 5.95 4.94 18.39
CA PHE A 302 6.40 6.26 18.85
C PHE A 302 7.78 6.18 19.52
N PRO A 303 8.69 7.14 19.25
CA PRO A 303 9.93 7.26 20.00
C PRO A 303 9.66 7.43 21.50
N GLN A 304 10.51 6.84 22.34
CA GLN A 304 10.35 6.94 23.80
C GLN A 304 10.36 8.39 24.31
N SER A 305 11.04 9.31 23.62
CA SER A 305 11.04 10.75 23.94
C SER A 305 9.67 11.43 23.78
N GLN A 306 8.74 10.80 23.07
CA GLN A 306 7.37 11.29 22.86
C GLN A 306 6.34 10.53 23.71
N ALA A 307 6.75 9.60 24.58
CA ALA A 307 5.83 8.74 25.34
C ALA A 307 4.87 9.53 26.25
N ASP A 308 5.31 10.68 26.75
CA ASP A 308 4.52 11.57 27.62
C ASP A 308 4.03 12.84 26.91
N GLN A 309 4.14 12.88 25.58
CA GLN A 309 3.56 13.96 24.77
C GLN A 309 2.17 13.56 24.28
N PRO A 310 1.20 14.49 24.22
CA PRO A 310 -0.10 14.22 23.61
C PRO A 310 0.06 13.69 22.18
N LEU A 311 -0.76 12.71 21.79
CA LEU A 311 -0.82 12.31 20.38
C LEU A 311 -1.22 13.51 19.51
N GLU A 312 -0.50 13.72 18.42
CA GLU A 312 -0.87 14.72 17.40
C GLU A 312 -2.22 14.40 16.77
N ALA A 313 -2.54 13.11 16.62
CA ALA A 313 -3.81 12.60 16.11
C ALA A 313 -4.55 11.83 17.23
N PRO A 314 -5.50 12.46 17.95
CA PRO A 314 -6.26 11.80 19.00
C PRO A 314 -7.13 10.67 18.47
N LEU A 315 -7.68 9.85 19.36
CA LEU A 315 -8.65 8.83 18.98
C LEU A 315 -9.98 9.48 18.58
N VAL A 316 -10.47 9.13 17.38
CA VAL A 316 -11.68 9.73 16.79
C VAL A 316 -12.72 8.68 16.37
N GLU A 317 -13.97 9.10 16.28
CA GLU A 317 -15.03 8.41 15.55
C GLU A 317 -15.76 9.44 14.70
N TYR A 318 -16.12 9.03 13.49
CA TYR A 318 -16.99 9.81 12.62
C TYR A 318 -18.29 9.04 12.46
N GLY A 319 -19.38 9.77 12.32
CA GLY A 319 -20.65 9.15 12.04
C GLY A 319 -21.64 10.06 11.36
N PHE A 320 -22.59 9.44 10.68
CA PHE A 320 -23.72 10.12 10.08
C PHE A 320 -24.86 10.31 11.09
N ALA A 321 -25.55 11.45 10.99
CA ALA A 321 -26.81 11.68 11.69
C ALA A 321 -27.80 12.47 10.84
N SER A 322 -29.03 11.94 10.71
CA SER A 322 -30.17 12.70 10.19
C SER A 322 -30.66 13.81 11.13
N ASN A 323 -30.32 13.70 12.42
CA ASN A 323 -30.48 14.75 13.42
C ASN A 323 -29.31 14.62 14.40
N ALA A 324 -28.29 15.44 14.20
CA ALA A 324 -27.07 15.35 15.00
C ALA A 324 -27.29 15.76 16.46
N ALA A 325 -28.17 16.70 16.76
CA ALA A 325 -28.43 17.10 18.15
C ALA A 325 -28.84 15.91 19.02
N VAL A 326 -29.80 15.11 18.54
CA VAL A 326 -30.25 13.89 19.24
C VAL A 326 -29.13 12.85 19.30
N ARG A 327 -28.41 12.64 18.19
CA ARG A 327 -27.34 11.64 18.11
C ARG A 327 -26.15 11.97 19.01
N LEU A 328 -25.74 13.22 19.06
CA LEU A 328 -24.66 13.70 19.93
C LEU A 328 -25.04 13.57 21.41
N GLN A 329 -26.29 13.86 21.77
CA GLN A 329 -26.79 13.64 23.13
C GLN A 329 -26.83 12.14 23.51
N GLN A 330 -27.16 11.27 22.57
CA GLN A 330 -27.09 9.81 22.75
C GLN A 330 -25.65 9.35 23.05
N HIS A 331 -24.66 9.84 22.29
CA HIS A 331 -23.25 9.59 22.55
C HIS A 331 -22.84 10.09 23.95
N LYS A 332 -23.12 11.36 24.29
CA LYS A 332 -22.81 11.93 25.62
C LYS A 332 -23.37 11.12 26.79
N SER A 333 -24.53 10.50 26.60
CA SER A 333 -25.24 9.72 27.62
C SER A 333 -24.93 8.22 27.58
N HIS A 334 -24.02 7.76 26.72
CA HIS A 334 -23.70 6.35 26.48
C HIS A 334 -24.95 5.51 26.15
N ASN A 335 -25.84 6.06 25.34
CA ASN A 335 -27.11 5.42 25.00
C ASN A 335 -27.19 5.14 23.50
N ARG A 336 -27.35 3.87 23.11
CA ARG A 336 -27.48 3.43 21.69
C ARG A 336 -26.38 3.99 20.78
N SER A 337 -25.15 4.04 21.29
CA SER A 337 -23.98 4.64 20.64
C SER A 337 -22.84 3.61 20.53
N ASN A 338 -21.73 3.97 19.90
CA ASN A 338 -20.54 3.12 19.78
C ASN A 338 -20.08 2.64 21.17
N TYR A 339 -20.22 1.34 21.44
CA TYR A 339 -19.95 0.79 22.78
C TYR A 339 -18.46 0.84 23.12
N LEU A 340 -17.56 0.73 22.14
CA LEU A 340 -16.11 0.76 22.33
C LEU A 340 -15.65 2.16 22.75
N MET A 341 -16.10 3.20 22.06
CA MET A 341 -15.84 4.59 22.43
C MET A 341 -16.36 4.90 23.84
N ASN A 342 -17.60 4.49 24.13
CA ASN A 342 -18.23 4.71 25.44
C ASN A 342 -17.52 3.94 26.57
N LEU A 343 -17.09 2.70 26.31
CA LEU A 343 -16.31 1.92 27.27
C LEU A 343 -14.96 2.59 27.54
N THR A 344 -14.27 3.04 26.48
CA THR A 344 -13.00 3.75 26.59
C THR A 344 -13.15 5.03 27.41
N GLU A 345 -14.18 5.85 27.13
CA GLU A 345 -14.45 7.06 27.93
C GLU A 345 -14.76 6.72 29.40
N ALA A 346 -15.53 5.66 29.67
CA ALA A 346 -15.85 5.24 31.03
C ALA A 346 -14.62 4.80 31.83
N VAL A 347 -13.75 3.98 31.24
CA VAL A 347 -12.46 3.58 31.86
C VAL A 347 -11.59 4.81 32.11
N ARG A 348 -11.46 5.67 31.10
CA ARG A 348 -10.67 6.91 31.16
C ARG A 348 -11.18 7.87 32.23
N LEU A 349 -12.50 7.98 32.45
CA LEU A 349 -13.11 8.79 33.52
C LEU A 349 -12.74 8.29 34.93
N LEU A 350 -12.65 6.97 35.13
CA LEU A 350 -12.22 6.43 36.42
C LEU A 350 -10.74 6.67 36.69
N MET A 351 -9.90 6.58 35.65
CA MET A 351 -8.45 6.72 35.78
C MET A 351 -8.01 8.17 35.94
N PHE A 352 -8.61 9.08 35.18
CA PHE A 352 -8.12 10.45 35.03
C PHE A 352 -9.18 11.51 35.37
N LYS A 353 -10.23 11.13 36.11
CA LYS A 353 -11.35 12.02 36.49
C LYS A 353 -11.92 12.75 35.28
N GLU A 354 -12.03 14.08 35.26
CA GLU A 354 -12.64 14.82 34.13
C GLU A 354 -11.63 15.39 33.11
N ARG A 355 -10.33 15.09 33.25
CA ARG A 355 -9.26 15.62 32.37
C ARG A 355 -9.55 15.51 30.86
N TYR A 356 -9.90 14.33 30.35
CA TYR A 356 -10.21 14.04 28.95
C TYR A 356 -11.69 13.72 28.74
N ALA A 357 -12.29 14.15 27.65
CA ALA A 357 -13.68 13.85 27.33
C ALA A 357 -13.83 13.61 25.84
N ILE A 358 -14.92 12.95 25.46
CA ILE A 358 -15.32 12.94 24.05
C ILE A 358 -15.90 14.32 23.71
N ARG A 359 -15.14 15.11 22.96
CA ARG A 359 -15.62 16.36 22.34
C ARG A 359 -16.31 16.04 21.03
N GLN A 360 -17.31 16.83 20.69
CA GLN A 360 -18.20 16.55 19.58
C GLN A 360 -18.27 17.76 18.66
N HIS A 361 -17.97 17.55 17.38
CA HIS A 361 -17.95 18.60 16.37
C HIS A 361 -18.77 18.17 15.16
N ILE A 362 -19.52 19.11 14.57
CA ILE A 362 -20.06 18.90 13.23
C ILE A 362 -18.94 19.22 12.24
N VAL A 363 -18.67 18.30 11.31
CA VAL A 363 -17.58 18.43 10.34
C VAL A 363 -18.08 18.65 8.92
N TYR A 364 -19.31 18.22 8.64
CA TYR A 364 -19.89 18.35 7.30
C TYR A 364 -21.41 18.42 7.35
N LEU A 365 -21.98 19.25 6.48
CA LEU A 365 -23.42 19.39 6.27
C LEU A 365 -23.80 18.70 4.97
N VAL A 366 -24.56 17.61 5.06
CA VAL A 366 -24.93 16.82 3.89
C VAL A 366 -26.03 17.54 3.12
N PHE A 367 -25.85 17.74 1.82
CA PHE A 367 -26.82 18.44 0.98
C PHE A 367 -27.34 17.62 -0.21
N ARG A 368 -26.85 16.40 -0.40
CA ARG A 368 -27.43 15.40 -1.32
C ARG A 368 -27.50 14.02 -0.68
N LYS A 369 -28.48 13.21 -1.07
CA LYS A 369 -28.68 11.86 -0.52
C LYS A 369 -27.43 10.97 -0.64
N PRO A 370 -26.78 10.84 -1.83
CA PRO A 370 -25.62 9.95 -1.98
C PRO A 370 -24.46 10.28 -1.05
N GLN A 371 -24.31 11.55 -0.68
CA GLN A 371 -23.23 12.00 0.20
C GLN A 371 -23.34 11.45 1.63
N CYS A 372 -24.51 10.97 2.07
CA CYS A 372 -24.68 10.49 3.45
C CYS A 372 -23.75 9.31 3.76
N VAL A 373 -23.63 8.38 2.82
CA VAL A 373 -22.76 7.19 2.92
C VAL A 373 -21.32 7.59 2.66
N VAL A 374 -21.09 8.27 1.53
CA VAL A 374 -19.75 8.62 1.05
C VAL A 374 -19.01 9.52 2.04
N ALA A 375 -19.68 10.52 2.62
CA ALA A 375 -19.04 11.44 3.55
C ALA A 375 -18.61 10.72 4.84
N GLU A 376 -19.40 9.78 5.37
CA GLU A 376 -18.99 9.03 6.55
C GLU A 376 -17.74 8.19 6.27
N ILE A 377 -17.66 7.55 5.10
CA ILE A 377 -16.49 6.79 4.65
C ILE A 377 -15.26 7.71 4.53
N LEU A 378 -15.38 8.80 3.76
CA LEU A 378 -14.28 9.72 3.51
C LEU A 378 -13.74 10.33 4.80
N PHE A 379 -14.60 10.85 5.68
CA PHE A 379 -14.14 11.45 6.93
C PHE A 379 -13.58 10.42 7.91
N THR A 380 -14.12 9.19 7.95
CA THR A 380 -13.54 8.11 8.74
C THR A 380 -12.13 7.78 8.27
N ARG A 381 -11.88 7.75 6.95
CA ARG A 381 -10.55 7.51 6.38
C ARG A 381 -9.59 8.67 6.60
N LEU A 382 -9.96 9.87 6.20
CA LEU A 382 -9.17 11.09 6.36
C LEU A 382 -8.76 11.32 7.82
N GLY A 383 -9.69 11.11 8.75
CA GLY A 383 -9.44 11.24 10.17
C GLY A 383 -8.75 10.04 10.82
N CYS A 384 -8.52 8.95 10.09
CA CYS A 384 -8.05 7.66 10.60
C CYS A 384 -8.91 7.10 11.76
N GLY A 385 -10.24 7.18 11.65
CA GLY A 385 -11.18 6.77 12.69
C GLY A 385 -11.34 5.26 12.91
N TYR A 386 -10.69 4.44 12.08
CA TYR A 386 -10.77 2.98 12.11
C TYR A 386 -9.93 2.34 13.22
N ILE A 387 -10.43 1.25 13.81
CA ILE A 387 -9.70 0.51 14.87
C ILE A 387 -8.50 -0.27 14.30
N GLU A 388 -8.48 -0.57 13.00
CA GLU A 388 -7.44 -1.35 12.32
C GLU A 388 -6.07 -0.70 12.46
N HIS A 389 -6.04 0.63 12.46
CA HIS A 389 -4.81 1.42 12.58
C HIS A 389 -4.57 1.92 14.01
N GLY A 390 -5.42 1.55 14.98
CA GLY A 390 -5.39 2.12 16.33
C GLY A 390 -5.67 3.63 16.34
N GLY A 391 -6.32 4.15 15.29
CA GLY A 391 -6.54 5.58 15.06
C GLY A 391 -7.85 6.09 15.66
N GLY A 392 -8.85 5.21 15.83
CA GLY A 392 -10.15 5.62 16.32
C GLY A 392 -11.02 4.49 16.86
N PHE A 393 -12.33 4.68 16.83
CA PHE A 393 -13.32 3.76 17.43
C PHE A 393 -14.27 3.09 16.42
N SER A 394 -14.15 3.39 15.12
CA SER A 394 -14.95 2.76 14.07
C SER A 394 -14.47 1.33 13.85
N HIS A 395 -15.28 0.37 14.28
CA HIS A 395 -15.01 -1.07 14.17
C HIS A 395 -15.93 -1.78 13.17
N HIS A 396 -16.93 -1.06 12.68
CA HIS A 396 -17.73 -1.45 11.53
C HIS A 396 -17.34 -0.56 10.35
N PRO A 397 -17.44 -1.07 9.10
CA PRO A 397 -17.29 -0.24 7.91
C PRO A 397 -18.21 0.97 7.96
N ALA A 398 -17.66 2.14 7.69
CA ALA A 398 -18.43 3.37 7.60
C ALA A 398 -19.46 3.27 6.45
N GLY A 399 -20.57 4.01 6.54
CA GLY A 399 -21.58 4.04 5.48
C GLY A 399 -22.66 2.96 5.54
N GLN A 400 -22.55 1.97 6.44
CA GLN A 400 -23.56 0.91 6.59
C GLN A 400 -24.82 1.34 7.36
N SER A 401 -24.73 2.38 8.21
CA SER A 401 -25.82 2.79 9.12
C SER A 401 -26.58 4.03 8.64
N ASN A 402 -26.71 4.18 7.33
CA ASN A 402 -27.12 5.43 6.68
C ASN A 402 -28.51 5.34 6.05
N SER A 403 -29.19 4.19 6.11
CA SER A 403 -30.51 3.96 5.50
C SER A 403 -31.54 5.06 5.78
N ARG A 404 -31.46 5.66 6.97
CA ARG A 404 -32.31 6.81 7.38
C ARG A 404 -32.17 8.07 6.52
N CYS A 405 -31.17 8.15 5.64
CA CYS A 405 -31.09 9.25 4.66
C CYS A 405 -32.12 9.10 3.53
N TYR A 406 -32.57 7.88 3.25
CA TYR A 406 -33.54 7.55 2.21
C TYR A 406 -34.99 7.60 2.72
N ASP A 407 -35.21 7.32 4.01
CA ASP A 407 -36.55 7.13 4.59
C ASP A 407 -37.34 8.44 4.85
N LYS A 408 -36.72 9.61 4.74
CA LYS A 408 -37.36 10.88 5.15
C LYS A 408 -37.80 11.72 3.95
N GLU A 409 -39.10 11.72 3.70
CA GLU A 409 -39.79 12.70 2.83
C GLU A 409 -39.61 14.15 3.33
N GLY A 410 -39.24 14.35 4.60
CA GLY A 410 -39.08 15.67 5.23
C GLY A 410 -37.75 16.39 4.98
N PHE A 411 -36.81 15.83 4.20
CA PHE A 411 -35.57 16.55 3.90
C PHE A 411 -35.75 17.55 2.78
N ARG A 412 -35.34 18.79 3.05
CA ARG A 412 -35.39 19.91 2.09
C ARG A 412 -34.11 19.95 1.26
N TRP A 413 -33.84 18.90 0.49
CA TRP A 413 -32.59 18.76 -0.28
C TRP A 413 -32.27 19.96 -1.18
N ASN A 414 -33.27 20.55 -1.84
CA ASN A 414 -33.08 21.74 -2.66
C ASN A 414 -32.56 22.94 -1.84
N LEU A 415 -33.09 23.14 -0.63
CA LEU A 415 -32.64 24.20 0.27
C LEU A 415 -31.21 23.93 0.79
N TYR A 416 -30.88 22.66 1.04
CA TYR A 416 -29.52 22.30 1.45
C TYR A 416 -28.51 22.50 0.31
N LEU A 417 -28.90 22.18 -0.91
CA LEU A 417 -28.09 22.40 -2.10
C LEU A 417 -27.88 23.89 -2.36
N GLU A 418 -28.94 24.70 -2.27
CA GLU A 418 -28.84 26.16 -2.37
C GLU A 418 -27.90 26.73 -1.31
N TYR A 419 -28.01 26.25 -0.06
CA TYR A 419 -27.09 26.63 1.01
C TYR A 419 -25.65 26.21 0.69
N ALA A 420 -25.41 24.99 0.22
CA ALA A 420 -24.06 24.55 -0.15
C ALA A 420 -23.50 25.40 -1.30
N TRP A 421 -24.32 25.84 -2.24
CA TRP A 421 -23.89 26.64 -3.37
C TRP A 421 -23.60 28.10 -3.02
N THR A 422 -24.43 28.69 -2.15
CA THR A 422 -24.40 30.14 -1.84
C THR A 422 -23.68 30.47 -0.53
N SER A 423 -23.58 29.50 0.37
CA SER A 423 -23.14 29.67 1.76
C SER A 423 -22.13 28.61 2.21
N SER A 424 -21.37 28.04 1.29
CA SER A 424 -20.25 27.14 1.60
C SER A 424 -19.11 27.42 0.63
N PRO A 425 -17.88 26.97 0.94
CA PRO A 425 -16.74 27.25 0.07
C PRO A 425 -16.77 26.45 -1.25
N PHE A 426 -17.83 25.69 -1.52
CA PHE A 426 -17.96 24.77 -2.65
C PHE A 426 -17.50 25.38 -3.98
N LYS A 427 -18.05 26.53 -4.38
CA LYS A 427 -17.74 27.16 -5.66
C LYS A 427 -16.25 27.53 -5.75
N HIS A 428 -15.75 28.22 -4.72
CA HIS A 428 -14.38 28.69 -4.69
C HIS A 428 -13.37 27.53 -4.67
N ASN A 429 -13.64 26.51 -3.86
CA ASN A 429 -12.80 25.32 -3.77
C ASN A 429 -12.83 24.48 -5.06
N ALA A 430 -13.98 24.41 -5.74
CA ALA A 430 -14.09 23.71 -7.03
C ALA A 430 -13.30 24.44 -8.14
N GLU A 431 -13.37 25.78 -8.19
CA GLU A 431 -12.56 26.58 -9.12
C GLU A 431 -11.05 26.37 -8.88
N LYS A 432 -10.62 26.37 -7.62
CA LYS A 432 -9.22 26.11 -7.25
C LYS A 432 -8.77 24.68 -7.51
N ASP A 433 -9.67 23.71 -7.41
CA ASP A 433 -9.36 22.33 -7.78
C ASP A 433 -9.20 22.19 -9.30
N LEU A 434 -10.04 22.86 -10.08
CA LEU A 434 -9.92 22.90 -11.53
C LEU A 434 -8.59 23.52 -11.97
N GLU A 435 -8.14 24.61 -11.33
CA GLU A 435 -6.81 25.18 -11.55
C GLU A 435 -5.71 24.14 -11.29
N ARG A 436 -5.74 23.46 -10.12
CA ARG A 436 -4.77 22.42 -9.76
C ARG A 436 -4.72 21.26 -10.76
N VAL A 437 -5.89 20.76 -11.16
CA VAL A 437 -6.00 19.67 -12.15
C VAL A 437 -5.48 20.12 -13.51
N THR A 438 -5.74 21.37 -13.91
CA THR A 438 -5.24 21.92 -15.17
C THR A 438 -3.71 22.00 -15.15
N GLU A 439 -3.11 22.56 -14.08
CA GLU A 439 -1.66 22.65 -13.93
C GLU A 439 -0.99 21.26 -13.91
N ALA A 440 -1.60 20.29 -13.24
CA ALA A 440 -1.13 18.91 -13.21
C ALA A 440 -1.18 18.26 -14.59
N THR A 441 -2.27 18.46 -15.32
CA THR A 441 -2.46 17.95 -16.69
C THR A 441 -1.42 18.56 -17.64
N GLU A 442 -1.16 19.86 -17.54
CA GLU A 442 -0.13 20.52 -18.35
C GLU A 442 1.28 20.00 -18.04
N ARG A 443 1.61 19.81 -16.75
CA ARG A 443 2.89 19.21 -16.34
C ARG A 443 3.05 17.81 -16.91
N TYR A 444 2.04 16.95 -16.78
CA TYR A 444 2.04 15.60 -17.35
C TYR A 444 2.20 15.63 -18.88
N ASN A 445 1.52 16.55 -19.56
CA ASN A 445 1.67 16.71 -21.02
C ASN A 445 3.08 17.15 -21.41
N ARG A 446 3.70 18.07 -20.66
CA ARG A 446 5.09 18.49 -20.89
C ARG A 446 6.08 17.33 -20.70
N GLU A 447 5.93 16.56 -19.63
CA GLU A 447 6.76 15.39 -19.34
C GLU A 447 6.60 14.31 -20.42
N ASN A 448 5.38 14.03 -20.86
CA ASN A 448 5.14 13.07 -21.94
C ASN A 448 5.75 13.50 -23.27
N VAL A 449 5.71 14.80 -23.60
CA VAL A 449 6.37 15.31 -24.80
C VAL A 449 7.89 15.15 -24.69
N ALA A 450 8.48 15.43 -23.52
CA ALA A 450 9.91 15.23 -23.29
C ALA A 450 10.32 13.75 -23.40
N LEU A 451 9.56 12.85 -22.76
CA LEU A 451 9.80 11.41 -22.83
C LEU A 451 9.66 10.86 -24.26
N ARG A 452 8.68 11.35 -25.03
CA ARG A 452 8.53 10.96 -26.45
C ARG A 452 9.71 11.44 -27.29
N ALA A 453 10.24 12.63 -27.04
CA ALA A 453 11.43 13.13 -27.72
C ALA A 453 12.69 12.31 -27.36
N GLU A 454 12.85 11.94 -26.09
CA GLU A 454 13.94 11.07 -25.64
C GLU A 454 13.87 9.69 -26.29
N LEU A 455 12.68 9.08 -26.32
CA LEU A 455 12.44 7.81 -27.01
C LEU A 455 12.79 7.90 -28.50
N GLU A 456 12.44 8.98 -29.18
CA GLU A 456 12.79 9.18 -30.59
C GLU A 456 14.31 9.27 -30.82
N VAL A 457 15.05 9.91 -29.91
CA VAL A 457 16.53 9.95 -29.96
C VAL A 457 17.10 8.55 -29.80
N ILE A 458 16.62 7.78 -28.81
CA ILE A 458 17.06 6.40 -28.58
C ILE A 458 16.76 5.52 -29.80
N GLU A 459 15.58 5.66 -30.41
CA GLU A 459 15.20 4.94 -31.62
C GLU A 459 16.12 5.29 -32.80
N ARG A 460 16.43 6.57 -32.99
CA ARG A 460 17.38 7.01 -34.03
C ARG A 460 18.79 6.47 -33.79
N GLU A 461 19.27 6.51 -32.55
CA GLU A 461 20.59 5.99 -32.19
C GLU A 461 20.68 4.47 -32.37
N SER A 462 19.64 3.73 -31.97
CA SER A 462 19.57 2.29 -32.17
C SER A 462 19.52 1.92 -33.66
N THR A 463 18.78 2.69 -34.46
CA THR A 463 18.71 2.52 -35.92
C THR A 463 20.06 2.82 -36.56
N ALA A 464 20.72 3.92 -36.18
CA ALA A 464 22.05 4.28 -36.67
C ALA A 464 23.11 3.26 -36.27
N ARG A 465 23.03 2.70 -35.06
CA ARG A 465 23.89 1.59 -34.62
C ARG A 465 23.66 0.37 -35.50
N ARG A 466 22.41 -0.05 -35.72
CA ARG A 466 22.09 -1.19 -36.60
C ARG A 466 22.62 -0.99 -38.02
N ILE A 467 22.51 0.21 -38.57
CA ILE A 467 23.07 0.53 -39.90
C ILE A 467 24.60 0.41 -39.91
N ARG A 468 25.29 0.88 -38.86
CA ARG A 468 26.75 0.75 -38.74
C ARG A 468 27.18 -0.69 -38.59
N ASP A 469 26.54 -1.44 -37.71
CA ASP A 469 26.84 -2.85 -37.46
C ASP A 469 26.61 -3.68 -38.73
N GLU A 470 25.53 -3.39 -39.47
CA GLU A 470 25.26 -4.02 -40.78
C GLU A 470 26.31 -3.64 -41.84
N ALA A 471 26.73 -2.37 -41.90
CA ALA A 471 27.76 -1.94 -42.84
C ALA A 471 29.14 -2.54 -42.51
N GLU A 472 29.48 -2.68 -41.23
CA GLU A 472 30.70 -3.36 -40.78
C GLU A 472 30.65 -4.84 -41.10
N PHE A 473 29.50 -5.49 -40.88
CA PHE A 473 29.28 -6.88 -41.25
C PHE A 473 29.47 -7.10 -42.76
N GLN A 474 28.85 -6.28 -43.60
CA GLN A 474 29.00 -6.35 -45.07
C GLN A 474 30.45 -6.10 -45.52
N ARG A 475 31.17 -5.20 -44.85
CA ARG A 475 32.58 -4.96 -45.14
C ARG A 475 33.44 -6.18 -44.81
N LEU A 476 33.25 -6.77 -43.63
CA LEU A 476 33.97 -7.98 -43.21
C LEU A 476 33.65 -9.15 -44.14
N GLU A 477 32.39 -9.29 -44.56
CA GLU A 477 31.96 -10.29 -45.53
C GLU A 477 32.65 -10.11 -46.90
N ALA A 478 32.88 -8.88 -47.35
CA ALA A 478 33.59 -8.57 -48.59
C ALA A 478 35.12 -8.76 -48.50
N GLU A 479 35.73 -8.56 -47.33
CA GLU A 479 37.18 -8.78 -47.10
C GLU A 479 37.50 -10.28 -46.91
N LEU A 480 36.53 -11.08 -46.49
CA LEU A 480 36.70 -12.50 -46.16
C LEU A 480 37.28 -13.35 -47.30
N PRO A 481 36.84 -13.24 -48.57
CA PRO A 481 37.43 -14.00 -49.68
C PRO A 481 38.92 -13.70 -49.87
N GLY A 482 39.33 -12.43 -49.76
CA GLY A 482 40.74 -12.04 -49.90
C GLY A 482 41.62 -12.59 -48.78
N LEU A 483 41.11 -12.61 -47.55
CA LEU A 483 41.78 -13.25 -46.42
C LEU A 483 41.87 -14.78 -46.57
N ILE A 484 40.84 -15.40 -47.16
CA ILE A 484 40.86 -16.83 -47.48
C ILE A 484 41.93 -17.11 -48.55
N GLU A 485 42.01 -16.31 -49.61
CA GLU A 485 43.04 -16.44 -50.66
C GLU A 485 44.46 -16.23 -50.11
N GLU A 486 44.68 -15.20 -49.29
CA GLU A 486 45.97 -14.94 -48.65
C GLU A 486 46.38 -16.09 -47.73
N ARG A 487 45.45 -16.60 -46.91
CA ARG A 487 45.68 -17.79 -46.09
C ARG A 487 46.06 -18.99 -46.95
N ASP A 488 45.34 -19.23 -48.04
CA ASP A 488 45.58 -20.37 -48.91
C ASP A 488 46.91 -20.26 -49.64
N ALA A 489 47.33 -19.06 -50.04
CA ALA A 489 48.65 -18.80 -50.61
C ALA A 489 49.77 -19.05 -49.59
N LEU A 490 49.63 -18.55 -48.35
CA LEU A 490 50.59 -18.81 -47.28
C LEU A 490 50.68 -20.29 -46.91
N LEU A 491 49.56 -21.02 -46.95
CA LEU A 491 49.54 -22.46 -46.77
C LEU A 491 50.31 -23.18 -47.88
N GLN A 492 50.10 -22.78 -49.15
CA GLN A 492 50.85 -23.33 -50.28
C GLN A 492 52.35 -23.02 -50.21
N GLU A 493 52.73 -21.79 -49.84
CA GLU A 493 54.13 -21.40 -49.66
C GLU A 493 54.79 -22.21 -48.54
N LYS A 494 54.08 -22.38 -47.41
CA LYS A 494 54.54 -23.22 -46.30
C LYS A 494 54.71 -24.68 -46.74
N GLU A 495 53.76 -25.23 -47.50
CA GLU A 495 53.86 -26.59 -48.04
C GLU A 495 55.05 -26.75 -49.00
N ALA A 496 55.32 -25.74 -49.85
CA ALA A 496 56.47 -25.73 -50.74
C ALA A 496 57.80 -25.66 -49.98
N LEU A 497 57.91 -24.79 -48.97
CA LEU A 497 59.10 -24.68 -48.11
C LEU A 497 59.34 -25.97 -47.32
N LEU A 498 58.28 -26.58 -46.78
CA LEU A 498 58.38 -27.88 -46.11
C LEU A 498 58.94 -28.94 -47.05
N LYS A 499 58.45 -28.98 -48.29
CA LYS A 499 58.95 -29.90 -49.31
C LYS A 499 60.41 -29.64 -49.70
N GLU A 500 60.82 -28.39 -49.87
CA GLU A 500 62.24 -28.06 -50.12
C GLU A 500 63.15 -28.48 -48.97
N LEU A 501 62.68 -28.34 -47.73
CA LEU A 501 63.42 -28.72 -46.53
C LEU A 501 63.55 -30.25 -46.45
N GLU A 502 62.46 -30.97 -46.71
CA GLU A 502 62.45 -32.43 -46.85
C GLU A 502 63.42 -32.91 -47.96
N ASP A 503 63.38 -32.28 -49.13
CA ASP A 503 64.27 -32.60 -50.27
C ASP A 503 65.74 -32.32 -49.93
N ARG A 504 66.03 -31.23 -49.19
CA ARG A 504 67.38 -30.87 -48.78
C ARG A 504 67.94 -31.82 -47.71
N GLU A 505 67.13 -32.18 -46.71
CA GLU A 505 67.48 -33.20 -45.73
C GLU A 505 67.74 -34.54 -46.42
N LEU A 506 66.94 -34.90 -47.44
CA LEU A 506 67.14 -36.11 -48.24
C LEU A 506 68.44 -36.06 -49.05
N GLN A 507 68.78 -34.90 -49.63
CA GLN A 507 70.02 -34.68 -50.37
C GLN A 507 71.26 -34.73 -49.49
N GLU A 508 71.22 -34.09 -48.31
CA GLU A 508 72.31 -34.15 -47.32
C GLU A 508 72.52 -35.61 -46.87
N LEU A 509 71.44 -36.33 -46.57
CA LEU A 509 71.50 -37.76 -46.22
C LEU A 509 72.07 -38.62 -47.36
N ALA A 510 71.70 -38.33 -48.62
CA ALA A 510 72.23 -39.03 -49.79
C ALA A 510 73.71 -38.73 -50.03
N ALA A 511 74.15 -37.48 -49.84
CA ALA A 511 75.55 -37.08 -49.97
C ALA A 511 76.42 -37.75 -48.90
N ASP A 512 75.96 -37.78 -47.65
CA ASP A 512 76.61 -38.51 -46.56
C ASP A 512 76.72 -40.00 -46.89
N HIS A 513 75.68 -40.59 -47.49
CA HIS A 513 75.69 -41.99 -47.89
C HIS A 513 76.63 -42.27 -49.06
N VAL A 514 76.75 -41.36 -50.05
CA VAL A 514 77.74 -41.47 -51.14
C VAL A 514 79.16 -41.35 -50.61
N ALA A 515 79.44 -40.39 -49.72
CA ALA A 515 80.76 -40.28 -49.08
C ALA A 515 81.12 -41.57 -48.32
N LEU A 516 80.16 -42.15 -47.60
CA LEU A 516 80.35 -43.43 -46.92
C LEU A 516 80.62 -44.58 -47.92
N LEU A 517 79.95 -44.59 -49.07
CA LEU A 517 80.16 -45.58 -50.13
C LEU A 517 81.52 -45.40 -50.82
N GLU A 518 81.98 -44.17 -51.03
CA GLU A 518 83.31 -43.86 -51.54
C GLU A 518 84.39 -44.32 -50.56
N ASP A 519 84.23 -44.03 -49.27
CA ASP A 519 85.12 -44.51 -48.22
C ASP A 519 85.16 -46.04 -48.17
N LEU A 520 83.99 -46.70 -48.25
CA LEU A 520 83.90 -48.16 -48.33
C LEU A 520 84.54 -48.72 -49.60
N TYR A 521 84.40 -48.05 -50.74
CA TYR A 521 85.04 -48.44 -51.99
C TYR A 521 86.55 -48.31 -51.91
N ILE A 522 87.06 -47.19 -51.38
CA ILE A 522 88.49 -46.98 -51.11
C ILE A 522 89.00 -48.06 -50.16
N LEU A 523 88.26 -48.38 -49.10
CA LEU A 523 88.63 -49.45 -48.17
C LEU A 523 88.69 -50.81 -48.86
N LYS A 524 87.70 -51.12 -49.70
CA LYS A 524 87.62 -52.36 -50.46
C LYS A 524 88.78 -52.47 -51.47
N GLU A 525 89.11 -51.37 -52.14
CA GLU A 525 90.20 -51.33 -53.11
C GLU A 525 91.57 -51.39 -52.43
N ALA A 526 91.72 -50.76 -51.26
CA ALA A 526 92.89 -50.92 -50.41
C ALA A 526 93.05 -52.36 -49.90
N CYS A 527 91.94 -53.03 -49.54
CA CYS A 527 91.94 -54.45 -49.22
C CYS A 527 92.34 -55.31 -50.43
N ARG A 528 91.79 -55.05 -51.62
CA ARG A 528 92.13 -55.75 -52.87
C ARG A 528 93.60 -55.59 -53.23
N LEU A 529 94.11 -54.37 -53.19
CA LEU A 529 95.54 -54.08 -53.40
C LEU A 529 96.41 -54.70 -52.32
N GLY A 530 95.92 -54.74 -51.08
CA GLY A 530 96.58 -55.44 -49.97
C GLY A 530 96.65 -56.95 -50.19
N GLU A 531 95.62 -57.57 -50.76
CA GLU A 531 95.59 -58.97 -51.17
C GLU A 531 96.54 -59.23 -52.36
N GLU A 532 96.49 -58.41 -53.41
CA GLU A 532 97.42 -58.50 -54.56
C GLU A 532 98.87 -58.31 -54.13
N TYR A 533 99.14 -57.37 -53.22
CA TYR A 533 100.47 -57.17 -52.65
C TYR A 533 100.90 -58.38 -51.82
N ARG A 534 99.97 -58.98 -51.06
CA ARG A 534 100.24 -60.21 -50.29
C ARG A 534 100.55 -61.38 -51.22
N GLU A 535 99.78 -61.56 -52.29
CA GLU A 535 100.05 -62.56 -53.34
C GLU A 535 101.40 -62.33 -54.03
N LEU A 536 101.76 -61.09 -54.32
CA LEU A 536 103.08 -60.72 -54.87
C LEU A 536 104.21 -61.00 -53.90
N VAL A 537 104.03 -60.69 -52.62
CA VAL A 537 104.99 -60.99 -51.55
C VAL A 537 105.11 -62.50 -51.36
N ASP A 538 104.01 -63.24 -51.37
CA ASP A 538 103.99 -64.69 -51.26
C ASP A 538 104.64 -65.35 -52.49
N ALA A 539 104.40 -64.84 -53.70
CA ALA A 539 105.06 -65.29 -54.93
C ALA A 539 106.56 -64.94 -54.93
N HIS A 540 106.95 -63.79 -54.37
CA HIS A 540 108.35 -63.39 -54.21
C HIS A 540 109.05 -64.27 -53.16
N ASN A 541 108.40 -64.50 -52.02
CA ASN A 541 108.87 -65.40 -50.97
C ASN A 541 108.94 -66.84 -51.44
N ALA A 542 108.01 -67.31 -52.28
CA ALA A 542 108.08 -68.62 -52.91
C ALA A 542 109.26 -68.74 -53.89
N LYS A 543 109.60 -67.64 -54.60
CA LYS A 543 110.83 -67.55 -55.42
C LYS A 543 112.11 -67.55 -54.57
N ILE A 544 112.09 -66.96 -53.38
CA ILE A 544 113.21 -67.01 -52.44
C ILE A 544 113.33 -68.41 -51.81
N ALA A 545 112.21 -69.06 -51.48
CA ALA A 545 112.16 -70.39 -50.87
C ALA A 545 112.50 -71.54 -51.85
N GLY A 546 112.33 -71.33 -53.16
CA GLY A 546 112.76 -72.29 -54.18
C GLY A 546 114.27 -72.31 -54.48
N GLY A 547 115.04 -71.44 -53.82
CA GLY A 547 116.46 -71.18 -54.09
C GLY A 547 117.42 -71.63 -52.99
N SER A 548 117.17 -72.73 -52.29
CA SER A 548 118.20 -73.40 -51.46
C SER A 548 117.77 -74.80 -51.05
N GLY A 549 118.38 -75.84 -51.64
CA GLY A 549 118.13 -77.21 -51.21
C GLY A 549 118.73 -78.32 -52.06
N GLU A 550 119.98 -78.17 -52.53
CA GLU A 550 120.84 -79.35 -52.68
C GLU A 550 121.36 -79.73 -51.28
N GLY A 551 121.07 -80.97 -50.87
CA GLY A 551 121.66 -81.60 -49.71
C GLY A 551 121.60 -83.12 -49.88
N PRO A 552 122.75 -83.84 -49.84
CA PRO A 552 122.82 -85.29 -49.92
C PRO A 552 122.46 -85.94 -48.57
N GLY A 553 121.78 -87.08 -48.60
CA GLY A 553 121.44 -87.90 -47.43
C GLY A 553 120.06 -88.52 -47.52
#